data_AF-A0A7X5VK83-F1
#
_entry.id   AF-A0A7X5VK83-F1
#
_cell.length_a   1.000
_cell.length_b   1.000
_cell.length_c   1.000
_cell.angle_alpha   90.00
_cell.angle_beta   90.00
_cell.angle_gamma   90.00
#
_symmetry.space_group_name_H-M   'P 1'
#
loop_
_entity.id
_entity.type
_entity.pdbx_description
1 polymer ?
#
loop_
_entity_poly.entity_id
_entity_poly.type
_entity_poly.pdbx_seq_one_letter_code
_entity_poly.pdbx_strand_id
1 'polypeptide(L)'
;AACSSCHLSGDHDGLAWDLGDPTGDMVPYSKQMDNVRFVIPNAGVPVECDPTFCAAHDGFDPQKGPMTTQTLRGMLEPLHWRGDRATMNDFNPAFVGLLGTEDIGPINDAAAGLSATDMELFRQFALAISYPPNPYRNVDDTTPCPLRSVDPNCEVQPFGAIRAGNPTEGRLLFDGFPSDAGQPCLACHTHPFGAGGGKLGGVPPAEPTSSDASALFNGDADQSPHSDLKIPHLRNMYDKIGPVLPDPLGAVTDTKSGFGLIHDGSVPDMFRFLSNSVFTLPDANQARELRDIATFMFFFPTGIKPAVGQQVTVPMGAPPTGTANEEALLTTLIGLGDRNDSNRHCDLTASALSGGRMRRWHLDGATWNTDVAADLPVSTTNLRQNATGPITFTCVTLGSGPRLGGDLDEDVVLDGDDCAAADPGSWAPVVTIGDLALAKSAFTELSWGDQGGAAGPDRTHAVLGGSLLDLRSTGIGATACVDGPVASTLYDDMRPDPLPGEGYFYLVRVANGCGTATLGTGRGAADSAVCP
;
A
#
# COMPACT_ATOMS: atom_id res chain seq x y z
N ALA A 1 -14.16 -6.54 19.60
CA ALA A 1 -14.46 -6.18 18.20
C ALA A 1 -13.24 -6.50 17.34
N ALA A 2 -13.25 -6.27 16.02
CA ALA A 2 -12.04 -6.35 15.18
C ALA A 2 -11.76 -4.96 14.61
N CYS A 3 -10.50 -4.56 14.38
CA CYS A 3 -10.19 -3.23 13.81
C CYS A 3 -10.91 -2.99 12.46
N SER A 4 -11.13 -4.06 11.69
CA SER A 4 -11.86 -4.03 10.42
C SER A 4 -13.34 -3.67 10.54
N SER A 5 -13.95 -3.73 11.74
CA SER A 5 -15.33 -3.26 11.93
C SER A 5 -15.43 -1.73 11.92
N CYS A 6 -14.37 -1.05 12.37
CA CYS A 6 -14.28 0.41 12.36
C CYS A 6 -13.52 0.91 11.12
N HIS A 7 -12.65 0.07 10.55
CA HIS A 7 -11.82 0.40 9.39
C HIS A 7 -12.00 -0.58 8.23
N LEU A 8 -13.18 -0.57 7.61
CA LEU A 8 -13.51 -1.45 6.49
C LEU A 8 -12.52 -1.25 5.33
N SER A 9 -11.67 -2.26 5.08
CA SER A 9 -10.58 -2.20 4.09
C SER A 9 -9.68 -0.97 4.28
N GLY A 10 -9.38 -0.63 5.53
CA GLY A 10 -8.58 0.53 5.92
C GLY A 10 -9.31 1.88 5.79
N ASP A 11 -10.59 1.91 5.38
CA ASP A 11 -11.36 3.15 5.31
C ASP A 11 -11.95 3.55 6.67
N HIS A 12 -12.82 4.56 6.67
CA HIS A 12 -13.73 4.85 7.78
C HIS A 12 -14.99 3.97 7.73
N ASP A 13 -15.61 3.71 8.88
CA ASP A 13 -16.86 2.95 9.00
C ASP A 13 -18.11 3.76 8.65
N GLY A 14 -17.98 5.09 8.57
CA GLY A 14 -19.13 5.98 8.42
C GLY A 14 -20.04 5.92 9.65
N LEU A 15 -19.46 5.92 10.85
CA LEU A 15 -20.17 6.03 12.13
C LEU A 15 -19.52 7.11 12.99
N ALA A 16 -20.34 7.76 13.85
CA ALA A 16 -19.86 8.58 14.95
C ALA A 16 -20.02 7.82 16.27
N TRP A 17 -18.97 7.81 17.07
CA TRP A 17 -18.88 7.12 18.35
C TRP A 17 -18.82 8.15 19.47
N ASP A 18 -19.61 7.99 20.52
CA ASP A 18 -19.42 8.76 21.75
C ASP A 18 -18.22 8.18 22.50
N LEU A 19 -17.11 8.91 22.47
CA LEU A 19 -15.82 8.47 23.02
C LEU A 19 -15.52 9.13 24.38
N GLY A 20 -16.52 9.70 25.07
CA GLY A 20 -16.34 10.32 26.38
C GLY A 20 -16.03 9.33 27.50
N ASP A 21 -15.03 9.65 28.33
CA ASP A 21 -14.76 8.99 29.61
C ASP A 21 -15.00 9.98 30.78
N PRO A 22 -16.16 9.92 31.47
CA PRO A 22 -16.46 10.81 32.59
C PRO A 22 -15.57 10.59 33.82
N THR A 23 -14.80 9.49 33.86
CA THR A 23 -13.89 9.15 34.96
C THR A 23 -12.42 9.35 34.63
N GLY A 24 -12.11 9.71 33.38
CA GLY A 24 -10.75 9.91 32.93
C GLY A 24 -10.12 11.17 33.53
N ASP A 25 -8.78 11.22 33.48
CA ASP A 25 -8.01 12.39 33.85
C ASP A 25 -7.69 13.25 32.62
N MET A 26 -7.54 14.56 32.83
CA MET A 26 -6.99 15.47 31.81
C MET A 26 -5.58 15.02 31.41
N VAL A 27 -5.33 14.92 30.10
CA VAL A 27 -4.01 14.60 29.55
C VAL A 27 -3.35 15.91 29.09
N PRO A 28 -2.28 16.41 29.73
CA PRO A 28 -1.62 17.63 29.29
C PRO A 28 -1.18 17.54 27.82
N TYR A 29 -1.14 18.66 27.09
CA TYR A 29 -0.40 18.74 25.83
C TYR A 29 1.06 18.42 26.14
N SER A 30 1.48 17.27 25.69
CA SER A 30 2.35 16.43 26.51
C SER A 30 3.83 16.82 26.38
N LYS A 31 4.71 16.09 27.08
CA LYS A 31 6.11 16.50 27.33
C LYS A 31 6.99 16.22 26.11
N GLN A 32 8.27 16.57 26.24
CA GLN A 32 9.31 16.44 25.21
C GLN A 32 9.26 15.04 24.56
N MET A 33 8.85 14.98 23.28
CA MET A 33 8.78 13.83 22.32
C MET A 33 7.38 13.39 21.83
N ASP A 34 6.28 14.02 22.25
CA ASP A 34 4.95 13.46 21.99
C ASP A 34 4.27 13.82 20.65
N ASN A 35 5.01 14.35 19.67
CA ASN A 35 4.49 14.73 18.33
C ASN A 35 3.26 15.66 18.28
N VAL A 36 2.74 16.08 19.44
CA VAL A 36 1.74 17.13 19.61
C VAL A 36 2.45 18.46 19.43
N ARG A 37 2.14 19.14 18.32
CA ARG A 37 2.71 20.43 17.97
C ARG A 37 1.58 21.38 17.61
N PHE A 38 1.61 22.60 18.15
CA PHE A 38 0.70 23.65 17.75
C PHE A 38 1.32 24.53 16.67
N VAL A 39 0.48 25.01 15.76
CA VAL A 39 0.87 26.03 14.79
C VAL A 39 -0.12 27.18 14.77
N ILE A 40 0.38 28.35 14.40
CA ILE A 40 -0.44 29.48 14.01
C ILE A 40 -0.12 29.85 12.56
N PRO A 41 -1.11 30.30 11.78
CA PRO A 41 -0.85 30.80 10.45
C PRO A 41 -0.16 32.17 10.54
N ASN A 42 0.98 32.33 9.86
CA ASN A 42 1.71 33.59 9.77
C ASN A 42 2.21 33.79 8.35
N ALA A 43 1.80 34.90 7.72
CA ALA A 43 2.14 35.22 6.33
C ALA A 43 1.87 34.07 5.34
N GLY A 44 0.74 33.37 5.52
CA GLY A 44 0.31 32.29 4.63
C GLY A 44 0.99 30.94 4.83
N VAL A 45 1.80 30.77 5.88
CA VAL A 45 2.45 29.49 6.21
C VAL A 45 2.22 29.10 7.67
N PRO A 46 2.19 27.80 8.01
CA PRO A 46 2.07 27.36 9.39
C PRO A 46 3.41 27.55 10.11
N VAL A 47 3.39 28.28 11.23
CA VAL A 47 4.56 28.49 12.09
C VAL A 47 4.32 27.82 13.43
N GLU A 48 5.31 27.05 13.91
CA GLU A 48 5.24 26.40 15.22
C GLU A 48 5.00 27.43 16.33
N CYS A 49 4.15 27.05 17.27
CA CYS A 49 3.74 27.89 18.36
C CYS A 49 3.79 27.12 19.68
N ASP A 50 4.28 27.78 20.72
CA ASP A 50 4.31 27.22 22.07
C ASP A 50 2.86 27.11 22.61
N PRO A 51 2.41 25.90 22.98
CA PRO A 51 1.03 25.65 23.39
C PRO A 51 0.60 26.51 24.58
N THR A 52 1.53 26.96 25.43
CA THR A 52 1.20 27.85 26.56
C THR A 52 0.60 29.20 26.14
N PHE A 53 0.73 29.57 24.86
CA PHE A 53 0.18 30.81 24.30
C PHE A 53 -0.93 30.61 23.26
N CYS A 54 -0.94 29.49 22.54
CA CYS A 54 -1.86 29.29 21.42
C CYS A 54 -2.79 28.10 21.54
N ALA A 55 -2.62 27.20 22.51
CA ALA A 55 -3.69 26.26 22.82
C ALA A 55 -4.86 26.99 23.49
N ALA A 56 -6.08 26.54 23.27
CA ALA A 56 -7.26 27.02 24.00
C ALA A 56 -7.35 26.38 25.40
N HIS A 57 -6.73 25.22 25.58
CA HIS A 57 -6.82 24.44 26.81
C HIS A 57 -5.43 24.10 27.38
N ASP A 58 -5.41 23.47 28.57
CA ASP A 58 -4.18 22.97 29.20
C ASP A 58 -3.84 21.51 28.79
N GLY A 59 -4.71 20.87 28.02
CA GLY A 59 -4.58 19.48 27.59
C GLY A 59 -5.85 18.89 26.98
N PHE A 60 -5.80 17.60 26.66
CA PHE A 60 -6.93 16.84 26.15
C PHE A 60 -7.89 16.43 27.27
N ASP A 61 -9.15 16.84 27.13
CA ASP A 61 -10.24 16.42 28.00
C ASP A 61 -10.60 14.94 27.76
N PRO A 62 -10.79 14.12 28.80
CA PRO A 62 -11.24 12.73 28.65
C PRO A 62 -12.67 12.64 28.06
N GLN A 63 -13.48 13.68 28.16
CA GLN A 63 -14.79 13.78 27.52
C GLN A 63 -14.66 14.25 26.08
N LYS A 64 -14.51 13.28 25.16
CA LYS A 64 -14.32 13.55 23.73
C LYS A 64 -15.61 13.94 23.01
N GLY A 65 -16.75 13.37 23.43
CA GLY A 65 -18.00 13.45 22.71
C GLY A 65 -18.01 12.65 21.40
N PRO A 66 -18.99 12.91 20.51
CA PRO A 66 -19.12 12.21 19.24
C PRO A 66 -17.95 12.46 18.29
N MET A 67 -17.33 11.38 17.82
CA MET A 67 -16.26 11.42 16.82
C MET A 67 -16.44 10.34 15.77
N THR A 68 -16.27 10.72 14.51
CA THR A 68 -16.23 9.80 13.38
C THR A 68 -14.89 9.09 13.31
N THR A 69 -14.90 7.85 12.84
CA THR A 69 -13.65 7.12 12.61
C THR A 69 -12.86 7.77 11.47
N GLN A 70 -11.56 8.02 11.65
CA GLN A 70 -10.69 8.44 10.55
C GLN A 70 -10.20 7.23 9.76
N THR A 71 -9.99 7.41 8.46
CA THR A 71 -9.44 6.36 7.60
C THR A 71 -7.99 6.04 7.96
N LEU A 72 -7.61 4.76 7.88
CA LEU A 72 -6.21 4.31 8.00
C LEU A 72 -5.41 4.63 6.73
N ARG A 73 -6.10 4.83 5.59
CA ARG A 73 -5.47 5.16 4.32
C ARG A 73 -4.76 6.49 4.40
N GLY A 74 -3.48 6.49 4.06
CA GLY A 74 -2.60 7.64 4.09
C GLY A 74 -2.59 8.31 5.45
N MET A 75 -2.77 7.60 6.55
CA MET A 75 -2.86 8.19 7.88
C MET A 75 -1.63 9.06 8.21
N LEU A 76 -1.86 10.20 8.86
CA LEU A 76 -0.80 11.08 9.39
C LEU A 76 -0.87 11.10 10.90
N GLU A 77 0.27 11.11 11.56
CA GLU A 77 0.37 11.26 13.02
C GLU A 77 0.53 12.74 13.40
N PRO A 78 0.05 13.17 14.59
CA PRO A 78 -0.60 12.39 15.63
C PRO A 78 -2.01 11.94 15.21
N LEU A 79 -2.58 10.97 15.91
CA LEU A 79 -3.80 10.25 15.54
C LEU A 79 -5.05 10.80 16.26
N HIS A 80 -6.22 10.39 15.78
CA HIS A 80 -7.54 10.96 16.10
C HIS A 80 -7.74 12.42 15.67
N TRP A 81 -8.96 12.91 15.85
CA TRP A 81 -9.37 14.27 15.48
C TRP A 81 -8.71 15.34 16.35
N ARG A 82 -8.33 14.94 17.57
CA ARG A 82 -7.67 15.82 18.53
C ARG A 82 -6.15 15.75 18.47
N GLY A 83 -5.57 14.70 17.89
CA GLY A 83 -4.12 14.47 17.99
C GLY A 83 -3.69 13.97 19.37
N ASP A 84 -4.60 13.40 20.16
CA ASP A 84 -4.38 12.95 21.55
C ASP A 84 -3.71 11.57 21.65
N ARG A 85 -3.26 11.05 20.51
CA ARG A 85 -2.43 9.86 20.36
C ARG A 85 -1.23 10.26 19.52
N ALA A 86 -0.09 10.47 20.15
CA ALA A 86 1.14 10.94 19.53
C ALA A 86 1.55 10.06 18.35
N THR A 87 1.41 8.74 18.54
CA THR A 87 1.87 7.72 17.61
C THR A 87 0.91 6.53 17.58
N MET A 88 1.06 5.66 16.58
CA MET A 88 0.32 4.39 16.53
C MET A 88 0.59 3.53 17.77
N ASN A 89 1.77 3.63 18.39
CA ASN A 89 2.11 2.88 19.60
C ASN A 89 1.17 3.17 20.78
N ASP A 90 0.53 4.34 20.83
CA ASP A 90 -0.44 4.70 21.87
C ASP A 90 -1.76 3.92 21.77
N PHE A 91 -1.94 3.11 20.71
CA PHE A 91 -3.10 2.24 20.52
C PHE A 91 -2.92 0.83 21.08
N ASN A 92 -1.74 0.46 21.59
CA ASN A 92 -1.52 -0.88 22.17
C ASN A 92 -2.55 -1.24 23.28
N PRO A 93 -2.94 -0.32 24.19
CA PRO A 93 -3.98 -0.60 25.19
C PRO A 93 -5.36 -0.94 24.59
N ALA A 94 -5.65 -0.50 23.35
CA ALA A 94 -6.93 -0.77 22.68
C ALA A 94 -7.07 -2.25 22.30
N PHE A 95 -5.97 -2.98 22.11
CA PHE A 95 -6.01 -4.43 21.88
C PHE A 95 -6.58 -5.17 23.10
N VAL A 96 -6.21 -4.75 24.31
CA VAL A 96 -6.80 -5.26 25.55
C VAL A 96 -8.23 -4.75 25.70
N GLY A 97 -8.43 -3.43 25.72
CA GLY A 97 -9.70 -2.81 26.09
C GLY A 97 -10.85 -2.96 25.07
N LEU A 98 -10.55 -3.08 23.77
CA LEU A 98 -11.56 -3.16 22.71
C LEU A 98 -11.59 -4.53 22.00
N LEU A 99 -10.42 -5.16 21.84
CA LEU A 99 -10.32 -6.46 21.16
C LEU A 99 -10.33 -7.63 22.15
N GLY A 100 -10.07 -7.38 23.44
CA GLY A 100 -10.13 -8.39 24.50
C GLY A 100 -8.92 -9.34 24.50
N THR A 101 -7.76 -8.90 24.01
CA THR A 101 -6.53 -9.68 24.10
C THR A 101 -6.05 -9.80 25.55
N GLU A 102 -5.20 -10.79 25.83
CA GLU A 102 -4.47 -10.88 27.10
C GLU A 102 -3.60 -9.62 27.28
N ASP A 103 -3.56 -9.08 28.50
CA ASP A 103 -2.67 -7.98 28.85
C ASP A 103 -1.28 -8.54 29.17
N ILE A 104 -0.33 -8.26 28.29
CA ILE A 104 1.08 -8.67 28.39
C ILE A 104 1.98 -7.51 28.87
N GLY A 105 1.38 -6.39 29.29
CA GLY A 105 2.08 -5.19 29.73
C GLY A 105 2.81 -5.34 31.08
N PRO A 106 3.48 -4.26 31.54
CA PRO A 106 3.47 -2.92 30.95
C PRO A 106 4.43 -2.77 29.76
N ILE A 107 3.98 -2.11 28.70
CA ILE A 107 4.83 -1.59 27.61
C ILE A 107 4.55 -0.10 27.50
N ASN A 108 5.59 0.75 27.53
CA ASN A 108 5.45 2.22 27.61
C ASN A 108 4.52 2.66 28.76
N ASP A 109 4.69 2.06 29.94
CA ASP A 109 3.91 2.36 31.16
C ASP A 109 2.39 2.17 31.04
N ALA A 110 1.91 1.40 30.06
CA ALA A 110 0.50 1.09 29.85
C ALA A 110 0.24 -0.42 29.61
N ALA A 111 -1.03 -0.82 29.72
CA ALA A 111 -1.50 -2.14 29.31
C ALA A 111 -1.21 -2.39 27.82
N ALA A 112 -0.91 -3.63 27.46
CA ALA A 112 -0.48 -3.95 26.10
C ALA A 112 -1.08 -5.29 25.66
N GLY A 113 -1.68 -5.30 24.46
CA GLY A 113 -2.17 -6.53 23.83
C GLY A 113 -1.20 -7.13 22.81
N LEU A 114 -0.20 -6.36 22.38
CA LEU A 114 0.86 -6.77 21.44
C LEU A 114 2.25 -6.49 22.02
N SER A 115 3.23 -7.31 21.64
CA SER A 115 4.63 -7.03 21.98
C SER A 115 5.11 -5.75 21.30
N ALA A 116 6.20 -5.13 21.77
CA ALA A 116 6.74 -3.93 21.12
C ALA A 116 7.11 -4.18 19.64
N THR A 117 7.61 -5.38 19.33
CA THR A 117 7.93 -5.79 17.95
C THR A 117 6.68 -5.95 17.10
N ASP A 118 5.64 -6.61 17.62
CA ASP A 118 4.38 -6.81 16.87
C ASP A 118 3.63 -5.49 16.67
N MET A 119 3.67 -4.59 17.66
CA MET A 119 3.05 -3.27 17.57
C MET A 119 3.74 -2.41 16.49
N GLU A 120 5.07 -2.48 16.41
CA GLU A 120 5.83 -1.80 15.35
C GLU A 120 5.54 -2.41 13.97
N LEU A 121 5.43 -3.73 13.84
CA LEU A 121 5.01 -4.37 12.59
C LEU A 121 3.59 -3.94 12.18
N PHE A 122 2.67 -3.88 13.14
CA PHE A 122 1.30 -3.40 12.89
C PHE A 122 1.30 -1.93 12.46
N ARG A 123 2.09 -1.08 13.10
CA ARG A 123 2.28 0.33 12.73
C ARG A 123 2.81 0.47 11.30
N GLN A 124 3.85 -0.28 10.93
CA GLN A 124 4.39 -0.26 9.55
C GLN A 124 3.33 -0.65 8.53
N PHE A 125 2.56 -1.71 8.81
CA PHE A 125 1.46 -2.13 7.95
C PHE A 125 0.38 -1.05 7.85
N ALA A 126 -0.12 -0.54 8.97
CA ALA A 126 -1.22 0.43 9.01
C ALA A 126 -0.86 1.75 8.32
N LEU A 127 0.36 2.26 8.54
CA LEU A 127 0.82 3.51 7.94
C LEU A 127 1.24 3.37 6.46
N ALA A 128 1.48 2.15 5.97
CA ALA A 128 1.73 1.89 4.55
C ALA A 128 0.44 1.85 3.70
N ILE A 129 -0.74 1.75 4.33
CA ILE A 129 -2.02 1.77 3.61
C ILE A 129 -2.15 3.12 2.91
N SER A 130 -2.28 3.12 1.58
CA SER A 130 -2.40 4.33 0.77
C SER A 130 -3.85 4.58 0.34
N TYR A 131 -4.16 5.84 0.00
CA TYR A 131 -5.41 6.14 -0.69
C TYR A 131 -5.38 5.60 -2.13
N PRO A 132 -6.55 5.23 -2.70
CA PRO A 132 -6.66 5.07 -4.13
C PRO A 132 -6.40 6.41 -4.85
N PRO A 133 -6.12 6.37 -6.17
CA PRO A 133 -6.08 7.59 -6.95
C PRO A 133 -7.41 8.37 -6.86
N ASN A 134 -7.33 9.70 -6.83
CA ASN A 134 -8.53 10.53 -6.78
C ASN A 134 -9.35 10.32 -8.07
N PRO A 135 -10.62 9.85 -7.97
CA PRO A 135 -11.41 9.45 -9.14
C PRO A 135 -11.91 10.63 -9.98
N TYR A 136 -11.82 11.87 -9.47
CA TYR A 136 -12.26 13.06 -10.17
C TYR A 136 -11.14 13.72 -10.97
N ARG A 137 -9.87 13.42 -10.69
CA ARG A 137 -8.74 14.00 -11.44
C ARG A 137 -8.54 13.27 -12.78
N ASN A 138 -8.04 14.01 -13.77
CA ASN A 138 -7.67 13.42 -15.06
C ASN A 138 -6.48 12.47 -14.89
N VAL A 139 -6.27 11.57 -15.86
CA VAL A 139 -5.17 10.58 -15.85
C VAL A 139 -3.79 11.24 -15.67
N ASP A 140 -3.59 12.42 -16.24
CA ASP A 140 -2.39 13.25 -16.12
C ASP A 140 -2.36 14.11 -14.84
N ASP A 141 -3.18 13.78 -13.84
CA ASP A 141 -3.26 14.45 -12.55
C ASP A 141 -3.70 15.92 -12.62
N THR A 142 -4.30 16.35 -13.74
CA THR A 142 -4.89 17.68 -13.90
C THR A 142 -6.35 17.73 -13.45
N THR A 143 -6.87 18.93 -13.23
CA THR A 143 -8.31 19.19 -13.07
C THR A 143 -8.96 19.37 -14.46
N PRO A 144 -10.26 19.06 -14.63
CA PRO A 144 -10.95 19.16 -15.91
C PRO A 144 -11.12 20.60 -16.43
N CYS A 145 -10.92 21.62 -15.57
CA CYS A 145 -10.98 23.02 -15.97
C CYS A 145 -9.57 23.62 -16.17
N PRO A 146 -9.23 24.14 -17.35
CA PRO A 146 -7.96 24.83 -17.55
C PRO A 146 -7.95 26.19 -16.82
N LEU A 147 -6.77 26.82 -16.72
CA LEU A 147 -6.61 28.14 -16.10
C LEU A 147 -7.53 29.20 -16.75
N ARG A 148 -7.98 30.19 -15.97
CA ARG A 148 -8.96 31.23 -16.36
C ARG A 148 -8.62 32.02 -17.64
N SER A 149 -7.35 32.11 -18.02
CA SER A 149 -6.94 32.72 -19.29
C SER A 149 -7.36 31.90 -20.52
N VAL A 150 -7.68 30.62 -20.32
CA VAL A 150 -8.05 29.66 -21.37
C VAL A 150 -9.57 29.48 -21.45
N ASP A 151 -10.25 29.29 -20.31
CA ASP A 151 -11.71 29.28 -20.24
C ASP A 151 -12.21 29.91 -18.92
N PRO A 152 -12.74 31.14 -18.96
CA PRO A 152 -13.22 31.83 -17.76
C PRO A 152 -14.55 31.26 -17.21
N ASN A 153 -15.23 30.38 -17.95
CA ASN A 153 -16.57 29.89 -17.62
C ASN A 153 -16.62 28.37 -17.35
N CYS A 154 -15.48 27.69 -17.29
CA CYS A 154 -15.47 26.26 -16.96
C CYS A 154 -15.96 26.04 -15.52
N GLU A 155 -17.05 25.28 -15.37
CA GLU A 155 -17.56 24.79 -14.09
C GLU A 155 -17.85 23.29 -14.22
N VAL A 156 -17.54 22.52 -13.18
CA VAL A 156 -17.85 21.09 -13.09
C VAL A 156 -18.59 20.80 -11.79
N GLN A 157 -19.45 19.80 -11.81
CA GLN A 157 -20.18 19.33 -10.63
C GLN A 157 -19.89 17.84 -10.41
N PRO A 158 -18.91 17.52 -9.54
CA PRO A 158 -18.66 16.16 -9.08
C PRO A 158 -19.93 15.52 -8.51
N PHE A 159 -20.06 14.19 -8.64
CA PHE A 159 -21.12 13.47 -7.93
C PHE A 159 -21.00 13.74 -6.42
N GLY A 160 -22.11 14.14 -5.78
CA GLY A 160 -22.13 14.55 -4.36
C GLY A 160 -21.93 16.05 -4.12
N ALA A 161 -21.42 16.81 -5.10
CA ALA A 161 -21.33 18.25 -4.97
C ALA A 161 -22.71 18.90 -5.13
N ILE A 162 -23.06 19.81 -4.21
CA ILE A 162 -24.37 20.50 -4.21
C ILE A 162 -24.50 21.48 -5.36
N ARG A 163 -23.39 22.08 -5.80
CA ARG A 163 -23.36 23.06 -6.90
C ARG A 163 -22.10 22.91 -7.73
N ALA A 164 -22.18 23.32 -9.00
CA ALA A 164 -21.02 23.39 -9.89
C ALA A 164 -20.08 24.54 -9.51
N GLY A 165 -18.79 24.35 -9.73
CA GLY A 165 -17.74 25.33 -9.51
C GLY A 165 -16.51 25.05 -10.36
N ASN A 166 -15.57 25.98 -10.37
CA ASN A 166 -14.31 25.86 -11.09
C ASN A 166 -13.20 25.37 -10.12
N PRO A 167 -12.74 24.12 -10.22
CA PRO A 167 -11.72 23.57 -9.30
C PRO A 167 -10.35 24.25 -9.44
N THR A 168 -10.07 24.86 -10.58
CA THR A 168 -8.80 25.55 -10.83
C THR A 168 -8.78 26.92 -10.17
N GLU A 169 -9.89 27.66 -10.23
CA GLU A 169 -10.07 28.88 -9.43
C GLU A 169 -10.14 28.56 -7.94
N GLY A 170 -10.83 27.48 -7.57
CA GLY A 170 -10.92 27.01 -6.19
C GLY A 170 -9.56 26.75 -5.57
N ARG A 171 -8.63 26.18 -6.34
CA ARG A 171 -7.24 26.00 -5.90
C ARG A 171 -6.52 27.33 -5.69
N LEU A 172 -6.68 28.30 -6.61
CA LEU A 172 -6.03 29.62 -6.47
C LEU A 172 -6.52 30.36 -5.22
N LEU A 173 -7.82 30.27 -4.95
CA LEU A 173 -8.42 30.83 -3.74
C LEU A 173 -7.92 30.10 -2.48
N PHE A 174 -7.93 28.77 -2.50
CA PHE A 174 -7.42 27.96 -1.39
C PHE A 174 -5.95 28.27 -1.06
N ASP A 175 -5.10 28.41 -2.08
CA ASP A 175 -3.66 28.60 -1.95
C ASP A 175 -3.29 30.02 -1.50
N GLY A 176 -4.06 31.05 -1.91
CA GLY A 176 -3.62 32.44 -1.77
C GLY A 176 -4.63 33.44 -1.23
N PHE A 177 -5.91 33.10 -1.16
CA PHE A 177 -6.93 34.08 -0.75
C PHE A 177 -7.12 34.11 0.77
N PRO A 178 -6.96 35.29 1.43
CA PRO A 178 -7.19 35.45 2.87
C PRO A 178 -8.64 35.18 3.27
N SER A 179 -8.93 34.03 3.88
CA SER A 179 -10.29 33.61 4.24
C SER A 179 -10.54 33.58 5.75
N ASP A 180 -9.80 32.77 6.48
CA ASP A 180 -9.95 32.60 7.93
C ASP A 180 -8.88 33.42 8.66
N ALA A 181 -9.31 34.29 9.58
CA ALA A 181 -8.45 35.24 10.30
C ALA A 181 -7.48 36.05 9.39
N GLY A 182 -7.87 36.29 8.13
CA GLY A 182 -7.04 36.96 7.13
C GLY A 182 -5.89 36.11 6.58
N GLN A 183 -6.01 34.78 6.64
CA GLN A 183 -5.03 33.81 6.14
C GLN A 183 -5.66 32.88 5.10
N PRO A 184 -4.90 32.42 4.09
CA PRO A 184 -5.39 31.43 3.13
C PRO A 184 -5.58 30.06 3.79
N CYS A 185 -6.44 29.22 3.20
CA CYS A 185 -6.68 27.86 3.67
C CYS A 185 -5.36 27.06 3.76
N LEU A 186 -4.46 27.28 2.78
CA LEU A 186 -3.13 26.69 2.73
C LEU A 186 -2.26 26.99 3.96
N ALA A 187 -2.52 28.08 4.68
CA ALA A 187 -1.75 28.46 5.87
C ALA A 187 -1.85 27.41 6.99
N CYS A 188 -2.95 26.66 7.03
CA CYS A 188 -3.10 25.49 7.90
C CYS A 188 -3.08 24.19 7.09
N HIS A 189 -3.74 24.13 5.94
CA HIS A 189 -3.90 22.90 5.16
C HIS A 189 -2.84 22.75 4.05
N THR A 190 -1.58 22.55 4.41
CA THR A 190 -0.45 22.54 3.45
C THR A 190 -0.45 21.33 2.49
N HIS A 191 -0.07 21.56 1.23
CA HIS A 191 0.22 20.49 0.25
C HIS A 191 1.42 19.63 0.69
N PRO A 192 1.50 18.35 0.29
CA PRO A 192 0.56 17.62 -0.57
C PRO A 192 -0.63 17.02 0.18
N PHE A 193 -0.67 17.18 1.51
CA PHE A 193 -1.54 16.40 2.37
C PHE A 193 -2.82 17.11 2.77
N GLY A 194 -2.86 18.43 2.66
CA GLY A 194 -3.93 19.27 3.20
C GLY A 194 -3.88 19.35 4.72
N ALA A 195 -2.71 19.18 5.33
CA ALA A 195 -2.51 19.30 6.78
C ALA A 195 -1.22 20.09 7.03
N GLY A 196 -1.17 20.85 8.13
CA GLY A 196 -0.03 21.71 8.46
C GLY A 196 1.08 20.86 9.05
N GLY A 197 2.14 20.62 8.27
CA GLY A 197 3.06 19.53 8.59
C GLY A 197 2.43 18.15 8.33
N GLY A 198 3.08 17.10 8.80
CA GLY A 198 2.69 15.73 8.49
C GLY A 198 3.52 15.14 7.37
N LYS A 199 4.08 13.97 7.65
CA LYS A 199 4.75 13.10 6.71
C LYS A 199 4.05 11.75 6.76
N LEU A 200 3.94 11.08 5.63
CA LEU A 200 3.52 9.68 5.65
C LEU A 200 4.57 8.88 6.44
N GLY A 201 4.10 8.15 7.45
CA GLY A 201 4.91 7.14 8.13
C GLY A 201 5.01 5.86 7.30
N GLY A 202 5.60 4.80 7.88
CA GLY A 202 5.78 3.52 7.22
C GLY A 202 7.25 3.15 7.09
N VAL A 203 7.62 2.50 5.98
CA VAL A 203 8.97 1.95 5.77
C VAL A 203 9.85 2.98 5.00
N PRO A 204 11.05 3.35 5.51
CA PRO A 204 11.70 2.82 6.71
C PRO A 204 11.11 3.38 8.02
N PRO A 205 11.03 2.54 9.07
CA PRO A 205 10.34 2.86 10.30
C PRO A 205 11.06 3.93 11.10
N ALA A 206 10.42 5.08 11.25
CA ALA A 206 10.74 6.02 12.30
C ALA A 206 9.45 6.70 12.75
N GLU A 207 9.28 6.82 14.06
CA GLU A 207 8.30 7.76 14.60
C GLU A 207 8.57 9.15 14.01
N PRO A 208 7.53 9.91 13.64
CA PRO A 208 7.73 11.25 13.12
C PRO A 208 8.46 12.09 14.17
N THR A 209 9.30 13.01 13.71
CA THR A 209 9.73 14.11 14.55
C THR A 209 8.56 15.08 14.74
N SER A 210 8.59 15.94 15.77
CA SER A 210 7.53 16.94 15.98
C SER A 210 7.31 17.84 14.75
N SER A 211 8.37 18.15 13.99
CA SER A 211 8.26 18.89 12.73
C SER A 211 7.59 18.09 11.60
N ASP A 212 7.73 16.76 11.61
CA ASP A 212 7.14 15.84 10.63
C ASP A 212 5.71 15.42 10.99
N ALA A 213 5.22 15.78 12.17
CA ALA A 213 3.86 15.51 12.61
C ALA A 213 2.86 16.55 12.06
N SER A 214 1.62 16.13 11.81
CA SER A 214 0.51 17.05 11.54
C SER A 214 0.24 17.89 12.77
N ALA A 215 0.15 19.20 12.60
CA ALA A 215 -0.03 20.11 13.71
C ALA A 215 -1.48 20.18 14.20
N LEU A 216 -1.63 20.69 15.41
CA LEU A 216 -2.86 21.13 16.03
C LEU A 216 -3.01 22.64 15.90
N PHE A 217 -4.23 23.12 16.08
CA PHE A 217 -4.56 24.54 16.11
C PHE A 217 -5.52 24.85 17.27
N ASN A 218 -5.68 26.13 17.56
CA ASN A 218 -6.56 26.63 18.62
C ASN A 218 -8.04 26.33 18.28
N GLY A 219 -8.68 25.48 19.08
CA GLY A 219 -10.08 25.06 18.88
C GLY A 219 -11.08 26.19 19.06
N ASP A 220 -10.90 27.07 20.06
CA ASP A 220 -11.78 28.21 20.31
C ASP A 220 -11.84 29.18 19.12
N ALA A 221 -10.70 29.41 18.47
CA ALA A 221 -10.59 30.30 17.32
C ALA A 221 -11.47 29.85 16.13
N ASP A 222 -11.69 28.55 15.97
CA ASP A 222 -12.46 27.97 14.87
C ASP A 222 -13.79 27.35 15.36
N GLN A 223 -14.36 27.92 16.43
CA GLN A 223 -15.66 27.52 16.99
C GLN A 223 -15.75 26.03 17.42
N SER A 224 -14.64 25.44 17.81
CA SER A 224 -14.55 24.12 18.45
C SER A 224 -14.19 24.24 19.94
N PRO A 225 -15.00 24.93 20.77
CA PRO A 225 -14.60 25.34 22.12
C PRO A 225 -14.45 24.20 23.13
N HIS A 226 -14.74 22.97 22.71
CA HIS A 226 -14.65 21.77 23.54
C HIS A 226 -13.29 21.07 23.41
N SER A 227 -12.49 21.40 22.40
CA SER A 227 -11.16 20.82 22.22
C SER A 227 -10.31 21.57 21.20
N ASP A 228 -9.02 21.68 21.46
CA ASP A 228 -8.03 21.88 20.39
C ASP A 228 -8.01 20.65 19.47
N LEU A 229 -7.86 20.89 18.17
CA LEU A 229 -8.00 19.86 17.14
C LEU A 229 -6.72 19.74 16.31
N LYS A 230 -6.47 18.52 15.84
CA LYS A 230 -5.50 18.27 14.79
C LYS A 230 -6.02 18.87 13.49
N ILE A 231 -5.16 19.56 12.75
CA ILE A 231 -5.46 20.02 11.38
C ILE A 231 -5.71 18.77 10.52
N PRO A 232 -6.95 18.53 10.07
CA PRO A 232 -7.28 17.32 9.32
C PRO A 232 -6.68 17.38 7.93
N HIS A 233 -6.21 16.25 7.42
CA HIS A 233 -5.82 16.13 6.02
C HIS A 233 -7.05 16.28 5.10
N LEU A 234 -6.83 16.73 3.86
CA LEU A 234 -7.92 16.99 2.91
C LEU A 234 -8.06 15.95 1.79
N ARG A 235 -7.28 14.86 1.85
CA ARG A 235 -7.18 13.87 0.76
C ARG A 235 -8.47 13.12 0.43
N ASN A 236 -9.38 12.96 1.39
CA ASN A 236 -10.62 12.18 1.22
C ASN A 236 -11.89 13.03 1.38
N MET A 237 -11.82 14.34 1.17
CA MET A 237 -13.01 15.20 1.33
C MET A 237 -14.14 14.80 0.36
N TYR A 238 -13.81 14.20 -0.79
CA TYR A 238 -14.80 13.73 -1.76
C TYR A 238 -15.66 12.55 -1.27
N ASP A 239 -15.21 11.81 -0.25
CA ASP A 239 -15.95 10.70 0.35
C ASP A 239 -16.80 11.13 1.57
N LYS A 240 -16.63 12.36 2.05
CA LYS A 240 -17.31 12.88 3.25
C LYS A 240 -18.60 13.61 2.90
N ILE A 241 -19.61 12.82 2.54
CA ILE A 241 -20.94 13.33 2.17
C ILE A 241 -21.94 12.94 3.26
N GLY A 242 -22.52 13.94 3.91
CA GLY A 242 -23.53 13.78 4.94
C GLY A 242 -24.96 13.98 4.45
N PRO A 243 -25.93 13.93 5.37
CA PRO A 243 -27.34 14.07 5.06
C PRO A 243 -27.68 15.52 4.71
N VAL A 244 -28.27 15.72 3.54
CA VAL A 244 -28.66 17.04 3.04
C VAL A 244 -30.18 17.13 3.07
N LEU A 245 -30.68 17.99 3.96
CA LEU A 245 -32.09 18.36 3.93
C LEU A 245 -32.36 19.30 2.74
N PRO A 246 -33.48 19.12 2.03
CA PRO A 246 -33.84 19.99 0.91
C PRO A 246 -33.97 21.43 1.40
N ASP A 247 -33.48 22.39 0.61
CA ASP A 247 -33.75 23.79 0.88
C ASP A 247 -35.26 24.09 0.65
N PRO A 248 -35.79 25.20 1.21
CA PRO A 248 -37.20 25.56 1.02
C PRO A 248 -37.61 25.78 -0.45
N LEU A 249 -36.64 25.89 -1.36
CA LEU A 249 -36.83 26.10 -2.80
C LEU A 249 -36.80 24.78 -3.58
N GLY A 250 -36.51 23.64 -2.93
CA GLY A 250 -36.46 22.31 -3.54
C GLY A 250 -35.29 22.10 -4.53
N ALA A 251 -34.25 22.94 -4.48
CA ALA A 251 -33.16 22.93 -5.46
C ALA A 251 -32.10 21.84 -5.19
N VAL A 252 -32.22 21.13 -4.06
CA VAL A 252 -31.28 20.09 -3.63
C VAL A 252 -32.05 18.82 -3.31
N THR A 253 -31.57 17.67 -3.83
CA THR A 253 -32.17 16.36 -3.55
C THR A 253 -31.93 15.96 -2.10
N ASP A 254 -32.99 15.53 -1.42
CA ASP A 254 -32.94 15.03 -0.04
C ASP A 254 -32.06 13.78 0.07
N THR A 255 -31.02 13.85 0.91
CA THR A 255 -30.20 12.70 1.29
C THR A 255 -30.29 12.47 2.80
N LYS A 256 -30.69 11.27 3.22
CA LYS A 256 -30.98 10.95 4.63
C LYS A 256 -29.91 10.09 5.32
N SER A 257 -28.76 9.93 4.68
CA SER A 257 -27.69 9.01 5.10
C SER A 257 -26.32 9.65 4.89
N GLY A 258 -25.32 9.11 5.57
CA GLY A 258 -23.93 9.54 5.46
C GLY A 258 -23.46 10.34 6.68
N PHE A 259 -22.15 10.54 6.77
CA PHE A 259 -21.48 11.40 7.75
C PHE A 259 -20.62 12.36 6.95
N GLY A 260 -20.81 13.66 7.19
CA GLY A 260 -20.16 14.71 6.43
C GLY A 260 -18.78 15.07 6.99
N LEU A 261 -18.55 16.37 7.07
CA LEU A 261 -17.33 17.02 7.52
C LEU A 261 -17.33 17.22 9.04
N ILE A 262 -16.21 17.77 9.53
CA ILE A 262 -15.84 17.97 10.93
C ILE A 262 -15.79 16.66 11.73
N HIS A 263 -15.37 16.74 13.00
CA HIS A 263 -15.03 15.55 13.78
C HIS A 263 -16.24 14.63 14.01
N ASP A 264 -17.45 15.16 14.10
CA ASP A 264 -18.68 14.41 14.38
C ASP A 264 -19.50 14.05 13.13
N GLY A 265 -19.08 14.51 11.94
CA GLY A 265 -19.78 14.26 10.68
C GLY A 265 -21.09 15.06 10.50
N SER A 266 -21.37 16.06 11.34
CA SER A 266 -22.66 16.77 11.34
C SER A 266 -22.81 17.80 10.24
N VAL A 267 -21.71 18.28 9.63
CA VAL A 267 -21.74 19.25 8.54
C VAL A 267 -21.79 18.51 7.20
N PRO A 268 -22.88 18.53 6.45
CA PRO A 268 -23.11 17.50 5.43
C PRO A 268 -22.30 17.65 4.14
N ASP A 269 -21.80 18.85 3.84
CA ASP A 269 -21.02 19.09 2.62
C ASP A 269 -20.11 20.31 2.73
N MET A 270 -19.14 20.39 1.81
CA MET A 270 -18.12 21.43 1.79
C MET A 270 -18.67 22.83 1.54
N PHE A 271 -19.73 22.96 0.74
CA PHE A 271 -20.32 24.28 0.48
C PHE A 271 -20.94 24.86 1.75
N ARG A 272 -21.66 24.04 2.52
CA ARG A 272 -22.21 24.44 3.83
C ARG A 272 -21.13 24.69 4.87
N PHE A 273 -20.09 23.85 4.93
CA PHE A 273 -18.94 24.07 5.82
C PHE A 273 -18.30 25.44 5.58
N LEU A 274 -17.98 25.75 4.32
CA LEU A 274 -17.34 27.01 3.93
C LEU A 274 -18.27 28.24 4.07
N SER A 275 -19.56 28.03 4.32
CA SER A 275 -20.52 29.12 4.57
C SER A 275 -20.55 29.58 6.04
N ASN A 276 -19.74 28.97 6.93
CA ASN A 276 -19.59 29.44 8.31
C ASN A 276 -18.94 30.83 8.35
N SER A 277 -19.31 31.66 9.32
CA SER A 277 -18.85 33.05 9.45
C SER A 277 -17.37 33.21 9.77
N VAL A 278 -16.65 32.12 10.11
CA VAL A 278 -15.19 32.13 10.21
C VAL A 278 -14.51 32.35 8.85
N PHE A 279 -15.15 31.91 7.76
CA PHE A 279 -14.64 32.08 6.41
C PHE A 279 -15.13 33.40 5.80
N THR A 280 -14.18 34.28 5.46
CA THR A 280 -14.47 35.56 4.81
C THR A 280 -14.02 35.54 3.36
N LEU A 281 -14.91 35.85 2.42
CA LEU A 281 -14.58 35.95 0.98
C LEU A 281 -15.11 37.29 0.45
N PRO A 282 -14.58 37.83 -0.66
CA PRO A 282 -15.01 39.11 -1.24
C PRO A 282 -16.49 39.11 -1.58
N ASP A 283 -17.20 40.12 -1.07
CA ASP A 283 -18.67 40.23 -1.16
C ASP A 283 -19.22 40.17 -2.58
N ALA A 284 -18.47 40.66 -3.59
CA ALA A 284 -18.97 40.74 -4.96
C ALA A 284 -19.16 39.37 -5.63
N ASN A 285 -18.41 38.34 -5.21
CA ASN A 285 -18.41 37.01 -5.83
C ASN A 285 -18.41 35.84 -4.83
N GLN A 286 -18.60 36.10 -3.53
CA GLN A 286 -18.53 35.10 -2.46
C GLN A 286 -19.25 33.79 -2.80
N ALA A 287 -20.48 33.84 -3.29
CA ALA A 287 -21.23 32.64 -3.63
C ALA A 287 -20.60 31.80 -4.76
N ARG A 288 -19.87 32.39 -5.70
CA ARG A 288 -19.10 31.68 -6.73
C ARG A 288 -17.83 31.09 -6.15
N GLU A 289 -17.08 31.90 -5.42
CA GLU A 289 -15.80 31.51 -4.85
C GLU A 289 -15.93 30.35 -3.84
N LEU A 290 -17.00 30.34 -3.04
CA LEU A 290 -17.36 29.21 -2.18
C LEU A 290 -17.57 27.92 -2.98
N ARG A 291 -18.26 27.99 -4.12
CA ARG A 291 -18.45 26.82 -4.98
C ARG A 291 -17.14 26.37 -5.58
N ASP A 292 -16.30 27.30 -6.04
CA ASP A 292 -15.01 27.00 -6.65
C ASP A 292 -14.11 26.24 -5.66
N ILE A 293 -13.97 26.74 -4.41
CA ILE A 293 -13.19 26.07 -3.35
C ILE A 293 -13.84 24.72 -3.00
N ALA A 294 -15.16 24.67 -2.80
CA ALA A 294 -15.86 23.44 -2.49
C ALA A 294 -15.68 22.38 -3.57
N THR A 295 -15.73 22.76 -4.85
CA THR A 295 -15.46 21.88 -5.97
C THR A 295 -14.00 21.44 -5.97
N PHE A 296 -13.03 22.33 -5.73
CA PHE A 296 -11.61 21.97 -5.65
C PHE A 296 -11.34 20.87 -4.61
N MET A 297 -12.04 20.87 -3.47
CA MET A 297 -11.89 19.82 -2.44
C MET A 297 -12.21 18.40 -2.95
N PHE A 298 -13.05 18.25 -3.96
CA PHE A 298 -13.27 16.94 -4.60
C PHE A 298 -12.05 16.46 -5.40
N PHE A 299 -11.23 17.39 -5.90
CA PHE A 299 -10.04 17.12 -6.71
C PHE A 299 -8.73 17.24 -5.91
N PHE A 300 -8.81 17.32 -4.57
CA PHE A 300 -7.61 17.39 -3.73
C PHE A 300 -6.76 16.11 -3.94
N PRO A 301 -5.44 16.22 -4.17
CA PRO A 301 -4.61 15.05 -4.46
C PRO A 301 -4.63 14.02 -3.32
N THR A 302 -4.77 12.73 -3.65
CA THR A 302 -4.78 11.64 -2.64
C THR A 302 -3.39 11.05 -2.34
N GLY A 303 -2.36 11.47 -3.08
CA GLY A 303 -0.99 10.97 -2.98
C GLY A 303 -0.64 9.97 -4.08
N ILE A 304 -1.49 8.97 -4.32
CA ILE A 304 -1.39 8.09 -5.50
C ILE A 304 -1.89 8.84 -6.74
N LYS A 305 -1.10 8.83 -7.82
CA LYS A 305 -1.44 9.52 -9.06
C LYS A 305 -2.61 8.85 -9.80
N PRO A 306 -3.54 9.61 -10.42
CA PRO A 306 -4.69 9.10 -11.18
C PRO A 306 -4.36 8.13 -12.31
N ALA A 307 -3.14 8.16 -12.82
CA ALA A 307 -2.66 7.19 -13.81
C ALA A 307 -2.56 5.77 -13.24
N VAL A 308 -2.26 5.61 -11.95
CA VAL A 308 -2.12 4.28 -11.32
C VAL A 308 -3.46 3.56 -11.36
N GLY A 309 -3.46 2.32 -11.85
CA GLY A 309 -4.65 1.51 -12.08
C GLY A 309 -5.34 1.78 -13.43
N GLN A 310 -4.91 2.79 -14.19
CA GLN A 310 -5.39 2.97 -15.56
C GLN A 310 -4.86 1.84 -16.44
N GLN A 311 -5.77 1.34 -17.28
CA GLN A 311 -5.50 0.23 -18.18
C GLN A 311 -6.09 0.52 -19.55
N VAL A 312 -5.34 0.17 -20.59
CA VAL A 312 -5.81 0.19 -21.97
C VAL A 312 -5.41 -1.10 -22.67
N THR A 313 -6.36 -1.72 -23.36
CA THR A 313 -6.11 -2.91 -24.16
C THR A 313 -6.29 -2.59 -25.63
N VAL A 314 -5.29 -2.89 -26.46
CA VAL A 314 -5.33 -2.67 -27.90
C VAL A 314 -5.13 -4.00 -28.65
N PRO A 315 -5.73 -4.18 -29.84
CA PRO A 315 -5.48 -5.36 -30.66
C PRO A 315 -3.99 -5.49 -31.08
N MET A 316 -3.54 -6.70 -31.37
CA MET A 316 -2.19 -6.93 -31.93
C MET A 316 -2.07 -6.38 -33.37
N GLY A 317 -0.84 -6.12 -33.80
CA GLY A 317 -0.53 -5.75 -35.18
C GLY A 317 0.24 -4.43 -35.30
N ALA A 318 0.34 -3.92 -36.53
CA ALA A 318 1.00 -2.65 -36.79
C ALA A 318 0.14 -1.48 -36.26
N PRO A 319 0.66 -0.64 -35.35
CA PRO A 319 -0.08 0.47 -34.78
C PRO A 319 -0.46 1.53 -35.83
N PRO A 320 -1.55 2.28 -35.64
CA PRO A 320 -2.56 2.13 -34.57
C PRO A 320 -3.49 0.95 -34.84
N THR A 321 -3.93 0.28 -33.78
CA THR A 321 -4.83 -0.88 -33.84
C THR A 321 -6.06 -0.73 -32.95
N GLY A 322 -6.02 0.15 -31.94
CA GLY A 322 -7.16 0.52 -31.12
C GLY A 322 -7.97 1.67 -31.73
N THR A 323 -9.03 2.06 -31.03
CA THR A 323 -9.79 3.28 -31.28
C THR A 323 -8.94 4.53 -30.99
N ALA A 324 -9.33 5.68 -31.52
CA ALA A 324 -8.61 6.94 -31.30
C ALA A 324 -8.44 7.28 -29.80
N ASN A 325 -9.44 6.97 -28.96
CA ASN A 325 -9.39 7.20 -27.53
C ASN A 325 -8.42 6.24 -26.83
N GLU A 326 -8.39 4.97 -27.22
CA GLU A 326 -7.45 3.98 -26.67
C GLU A 326 -6.01 4.34 -27.04
N GLU A 327 -5.74 4.76 -28.28
CA GLU A 327 -4.40 5.19 -28.70
C GLU A 327 -3.96 6.49 -28.00
N ALA A 328 -4.88 7.42 -27.77
CA ALA A 328 -4.62 8.64 -27.02
C ALA A 328 -4.31 8.34 -25.54
N LEU A 329 -5.08 7.45 -24.91
CA LEU A 329 -4.81 6.99 -23.55
C LEU A 329 -3.46 6.27 -23.49
N LEU A 330 -3.17 5.33 -24.41
CA LEU A 330 -1.87 4.64 -24.46
C LEU A 330 -0.71 5.62 -24.60
N THR A 331 -0.83 6.62 -25.47
CA THR A 331 0.19 7.67 -25.63
C THR A 331 0.41 8.43 -24.32
N THR A 332 -0.67 8.76 -23.61
CA THR A 332 -0.62 9.42 -22.30
C THR A 332 0.07 8.53 -21.26
N LEU A 333 -0.31 7.25 -21.16
CA LEU A 333 0.27 6.31 -20.20
C LEU A 333 1.76 6.05 -20.47
N ILE A 334 2.19 5.98 -21.74
CA ILE A 334 3.61 5.86 -22.09
C ILE A 334 4.39 7.09 -21.59
N GLY A 335 3.88 8.30 -21.81
CA GLY A 335 4.51 9.51 -21.29
C GLY A 335 4.57 9.54 -19.76
N LEU A 336 3.46 9.17 -19.10
CA LEU A 336 3.37 9.14 -17.64
C LEU A 336 4.12 7.97 -16.99
N GLY A 337 4.58 7.00 -17.77
CA GLY A 337 5.35 5.84 -17.32
C GLY A 337 6.84 5.89 -17.70
N ASP A 338 7.29 6.92 -18.42
CA ASP A 338 8.67 7.04 -18.88
C ASP A 338 9.63 7.18 -17.69
N ARG A 339 10.47 6.16 -17.45
CA ARG A 339 11.43 6.14 -16.34
C ARG A 339 12.44 7.30 -16.38
N ASN A 340 12.69 7.88 -17.56
CA ASN A 340 13.55 9.05 -17.71
C ASN A 340 12.88 10.37 -17.31
N ASP A 341 11.55 10.39 -17.18
CA ASP A 341 10.84 11.55 -16.65
C ASP A 341 10.81 11.50 -15.11
N SER A 342 11.40 12.51 -14.48
CA SER A 342 11.37 12.67 -13.02
C SER A 342 9.96 12.97 -12.48
N ASN A 343 9.05 13.43 -13.34
CA ASN A 343 7.66 13.72 -13.03
C ASN A 343 6.71 12.60 -13.43
N ARG A 344 7.22 11.40 -13.80
CA ARG A 344 6.36 10.27 -14.15
C ARG A 344 5.39 9.93 -13.01
N HIS A 345 4.22 9.43 -13.38
CA HIS A 345 3.13 9.16 -12.44
C HIS A 345 3.04 7.69 -12.04
N CYS A 346 3.57 6.79 -12.86
CA CYS A 346 3.45 5.36 -12.69
C CYS A 346 4.72 4.66 -13.20
N ASP A 347 4.87 3.38 -12.88
CA ASP A 347 5.62 2.49 -13.77
C ASP A 347 4.61 1.87 -14.75
N LEU A 348 4.94 1.76 -16.03
CA LEU A 348 4.03 1.20 -17.03
C LEU A 348 4.43 -0.24 -17.35
N THR A 349 3.49 -1.17 -17.23
CA THR A 349 3.67 -2.56 -17.64
C THR A 349 2.80 -2.91 -18.84
N ALA A 350 3.19 -3.95 -19.56
CA ALA A 350 2.40 -4.53 -20.64
C ALA A 350 2.33 -6.05 -20.48
N SER A 351 1.23 -6.64 -20.94
CA SER A 351 1.08 -8.10 -20.99
C SER A 351 0.31 -8.52 -22.24
N ALA A 352 0.73 -9.62 -22.86
CA ALA A 352 0.10 -10.17 -24.06
C ALA A 352 0.49 -11.64 -24.24
N LEU A 353 -0.33 -12.39 -24.97
CA LEU A 353 0.09 -13.70 -25.49
C LEU A 353 1.14 -13.48 -26.60
N SER A 354 2.33 -14.05 -26.50
CA SER A 354 3.33 -14.05 -27.57
C SER A 354 4.22 -15.31 -27.47
N GLY A 355 4.54 -15.91 -28.62
CA GLY A 355 5.33 -17.16 -28.64
C GLY A 355 4.64 -18.36 -27.97
N GLY A 356 3.31 -18.36 -27.87
CA GLY A 356 2.54 -19.46 -27.26
C GLY A 356 2.39 -19.39 -25.74
N ARG A 357 2.93 -18.36 -25.07
CA ARG A 357 2.76 -18.11 -23.63
C ARG A 357 2.40 -16.66 -23.35
N MET A 358 1.91 -16.40 -22.14
CA MET A 358 1.71 -15.03 -21.66
C MET A 358 3.09 -14.44 -21.37
N ARG A 359 3.36 -13.28 -21.97
CA ARG A 359 4.59 -12.51 -21.81
C ARG A 359 4.27 -11.22 -21.09
N ARG A 360 5.20 -10.76 -20.24
CA ARG A 360 5.12 -9.47 -19.57
C ARG A 360 6.30 -8.58 -19.95
N TRP A 361 6.07 -7.29 -19.84
CA TRP A 361 7.07 -6.27 -20.06
C TRP A 361 6.89 -5.12 -19.08
N HIS A 362 7.98 -4.41 -18.78
CA HIS A 362 7.94 -3.11 -18.12
C HIS A 362 8.65 -2.06 -18.97
N LEU A 363 8.08 -0.85 -19.01
CA LEU A 363 8.66 0.28 -19.72
C LEU A 363 9.90 0.79 -18.95
N ASP A 364 10.99 0.95 -19.68
CA ASP A 364 12.24 1.53 -19.20
C ASP A 364 12.73 2.53 -20.24
N GLY A 365 12.42 3.81 -20.00
CA GLY A 365 12.62 4.87 -20.98
C GLY A 365 11.66 4.73 -22.17
N ALA A 366 12.24 4.62 -23.37
CA ALA A 366 11.50 4.45 -24.62
C ALA A 366 11.36 2.98 -25.07
N THR A 367 11.89 2.04 -24.29
CA THR A 367 11.93 0.61 -24.60
C THR A 367 11.28 -0.22 -23.50
N TRP A 368 10.90 -1.44 -23.83
CA TRP A 368 10.24 -2.38 -22.95
C TRP A 368 11.20 -3.52 -22.63
N ASN A 369 11.60 -3.62 -21.36
CA ASN A 369 12.31 -4.78 -20.85
C ASN A 369 11.34 -5.97 -20.82
N THR A 370 11.85 -7.16 -21.14
CA THR A 370 11.07 -8.38 -21.24
C THR A 370 11.13 -9.18 -19.94
N ASP A 371 10.27 -10.17 -19.83
CA ASP A 371 10.30 -11.24 -18.83
C ASP A 371 11.32 -12.36 -19.14
N VAL A 372 12.31 -12.15 -20.01
CA VAL A 372 13.34 -13.15 -20.38
C VAL A 372 14.68 -12.46 -20.48
N ALA A 373 15.66 -12.90 -19.70
CA ALA A 373 16.93 -12.20 -19.53
C ALA A 373 17.77 -12.14 -20.81
N ALA A 374 17.61 -13.14 -21.69
CA ALA A 374 18.32 -13.20 -22.96
C ALA A 374 17.69 -12.34 -24.07
N ASP A 375 16.45 -11.89 -23.90
CA ASP A 375 15.76 -11.06 -24.88
C ASP A 375 16.27 -9.61 -24.83
N LEU A 376 16.40 -8.97 -26.00
CA LEU A 376 16.70 -7.54 -26.05
C LEU A 376 15.43 -6.70 -25.75
N PRO A 377 15.57 -5.52 -25.14
CA PRO A 377 14.46 -4.60 -24.98
C PRO A 377 13.80 -4.25 -26.32
N VAL A 378 12.47 -4.16 -26.32
CA VAL A 378 11.67 -3.95 -27.55
C VAL A 378 11.03 -2.57 -27.59
N SER A 379 10.73 -2.05 -28.78
CA SER A 379 9.93 -0.83 -28.92
C SER A 379 8.44 -1.11 -28.75
N THR A 380 7.63 -0.09 -28.44
CA THR A 380 6.16 -0.22 -28.39
C THR A 380 5.59 -0.79 -29.70
N THR A 381 6.15 -0.40 -30.84
CA THR A 381 5.76 -0.92 -32.16
C THR A 381 6.08 -2.41 -32.30
N ASN A 382 7.30 -2.83 -31.92
CA ASN A 382 7.72 -4.22 -32.01
C ASN A 382 6.92 -5.12 -31.06
N LEU A 383 6.67 -4.64 -29.83
CA LEU A 383 5.83 -5.34 -28.85
C LEU A 383 4.44 -5.63 -29.46
N ARG A 384 3.80 -4.62 -30.05
CA ARG A 384 2.45 -4.76 -30.63
C ARG A 384 2.41 -5.65 -31.88
N GLN A 385 3.43 -5.58 -32.73
CA GLN A 385 3.51 -6.38 -33.96
C GLN A 385 3.79 -7.86 -33.71
N ASN A 386 4.54 -8.20 -32.66
CA ASN A 386 4.95 -9.57 -32.34
C ASN A 386 4.05 -10.26 -31.30
N ALA A 387 3.06 -9.54 -30.76
CA ALA A 387 2.02 -10.16 -29.97
C ALA A 387 1.16 -11.09 -30.85
N THR A 388 0.69 -12.17 -30.25
CA THR A 388 -0.26 -13.14 -30.83
C THR A 388 -1.67 -13.01 -30.26
N GLY A 389 -1.87 -12.07 -29.33
CA GLY A 389 -3.17 -11.68 -28.77
C GLY A 389 -3.19 -10.20 -28.40
N PRO A 390 -4.34 -9.67 -27.94
CA PRO A 390 -4.45 -8.28 -27.48
C PRO A 390 -3.39 -7.95 -26.43
N ILE A 391 -2.93 -6.71 -26.45
CA ILE A 391 -1.93 -6.19 -25.51
C ILE A 391 -2.63 -5.30 -24.51
N THR A 392 -2.45 -5.58 -23.23
CA THR A 392 -2.95 -4.76 -22.14
C THR A 392 -1.80 -3.99 -21.51
N PHE A 393 -1.90 -2.66 -21.48
CA PHE A 393 -0.97 -1.76 -20.83
C PHE A 393 -1.57 -1.27 -19.51
N THR A 394 -0.83 -1.34 -18.42
CA THR A 394 -1.31 -0.99 -17.08
C THR A 394 -0.31 -0.09 -16.37
N CYS A 395 -0.74 1.09 -15.94
CA CYS A 395 0.05 1.92 -15.03
C CYS A 395 -0.05 1.35 -13.62
N VAL A 396 1.09 1.04 -13.01
CA VAL A 396 1.21 0.52 -11.66
C VAL A 396 1.94 1.52 -10.76
N THR A 397 1.92 1.31 -9.45
CA THR A 397 2.66 2.15 -8.51
C THR A 397 4.16 2.19 -8.84
N LEU A 398 4.79 3.34 -8.62
CA LEU A 398 6.23 3.49 -8.80
C LEU A 398 6.99 2.46 -7.96
N GLY A 399 7.96 1.79 -8.57
CA GLY A 399 8.72 0.70 -8.00
C GLY A 399 8.14 -0.69 -8.29
N SER A 400 6.86 -0.79 -8.67
CA SER A 400 6.21 -2.09 -8.94
C SER A 400 6.34 -2.55 -10.40
N GLY A 401 6.98 -1.75 -11.26
CA GLY A 401 7.17 -2.06 -12.68
C GLY A 401 7.85 -3.41 -12.92
N PRO A 402 9.04 -3.69 -12.34
CA PRO A 402 9.72 -4.98 -12.50
C PRO A 402 8.83 -6.15 -12.04
N ARG A 403 8.25 -6.04 -10.83
CA ARG A 403 7.39 -7.08 -10.27
C ARG A 403 6.21 -7.44 -11.16
N LEU A 404 5.49 -6.43 -11.62
CA LEU A 404 4.29 -6.63 -12.43
C LEU A 404 4.60 -6.77 -13.93
N GLY A 405 5.86 -6.59 -14.33
CA GLY A 405 6.32 -6.54 -15.70
C GLY A 405 7.29 -7.64 -16.09
N GLY A 406 7.67 -8.55 -15.19
CA GLY A 406 8.43 -9.74 -15.55
C GLY A 406 9.21 -10.46 -14.44
N ASP A 407 9.04 -10.12 -13.16
CA ASP A 407 9.71 -10.77 -12.00
C ASP A 407 8.75 -10.80 -10.80
N LEU A 408 7.74 -11.67 -10.84
CA LEU A 408 6.55 -11.58 -10.01
C LEU A 408 6.80 -11.73 -8.49
N ASP A 409 7.81 -12.49 -8.10
CA ASP A 409 8.21 -12.72 -6.70
C ASP A 409 9.48 -11.95 -6.27
N GLU A 410 10.05 -11.15 -7.17
CA GLU A 410 11.17 -10.23 -6.92
C GLU A 410 12.46 -10.93 -6.49
N ASP A 411 12.69 -12.15 -6.99
CA ASP A 411 13.88 -12.95 -6.68
C ASP A 411 15.03 -12.74 -7.68
N VAL A 412 14.85 -11.84 -8.65
CA VAL A 412 15.74 -11.47 -9.76
C VAL A 412 15.79 -12.45 -10.94
N VAL A 413 15.09 -13.57 -10.87
CA VAL A 413 14.91 -14.51 -11.97
C VAL A 413 13.61 -14.16 -12.69
N LEU A 414 13.72 -13.78 -13.97
CA LEU A 414 12.56 -13.28 -14.70
C LEU A 414 11.53 -14.41 -14.98
N ASP A 415 10.24 -14.08 -14.96
CA ASP A 415 9.09 -15.00 -15.09
C ASP A 415 9.20 -15.97 -16.29
N GLY A 416 9.88 -15.57 -17.35
CA GLY A 416 10.06 -16.36 -18.55
C GLY A 416 11.23 -17.34 -18.52
N ASP A 417 12.17 -17.15 -17.60
CA ASP A 417 13.30 -18.03 -17.29
C ASP A 417 13.06 -18.83 -15.99
N ASP A 418 12.06 -18.44 -15.20
CA ASP A 418 11.65 -19.10 -13.97
C ASP A 418 10.56 -20.17 -14.21
N CYS A 419 10.80 -21.38 -13.70
CA CYS A 419 9.81 -22.46 -13.74
C CYS A 419 8.71 -22.35 -12.67
N ALA A 420 8.92 -21.55 -11.62
CA ALA A 420 7.97 -21.29 -10.56
C ALA A 420 7.96 -19.81 -10.17
N ALA A 421 7.64 -18.94 -11.14
CA ALA A 421 7.56 -17.47 -11.05
C ALA A 421 6.71 -16.83 -9.92
N ALA A 422 6.19 -17.60 -8.97
CA ALA A 422 5.51 -17.08 -7.78
C ALA A 422 6.12 -17.64 -6.48
N ASP A 423 7.24 -18.36 -6.59
CA ASP A 423 7.97 -19.00 -5.51
C ASP A 423 9.44 -18.53 -5.58
N PRO A 424 9.81 -17.50 -4.78
CA PRO A 424 11.15 -16.90 -4.84
C PRO A 424 12.27 -17.87 -4.41
N GLY A 425 11.90 -19.05 -3.91
CA GLY A 425 12.81 -20.11 -3.54
C GLY A 425 13.13 -21.10 -4.67
N SER A 426 12.42 -21.09 -5.80
CA SER A 426 12.48 -22.14 -6.82
C SER A 426 12.64 -21.60 -8.24
N TRP A 427 13.86 -21.52 -8.74
CA TRP A 427 14.17 -20.80 -10.00
C TRP A 427 14.19 -21.70 -11.25
N ALA A 428 14.66 -22.94 -11.09
CA ALA A 428 14.88 -23.86 -12.20
C ALA A 428 14.52 -25.30 -11.80
N PRO A 429 14.20 -26.19 -12.76
CA PRO A 429 14.00 -27.60 -12.47
C PRO A 429 15.29 -28.21 -11.92
N VAL A 430 15.19 -28.88 -10.78
CA VAL A 430 16.30 -29.64 -10.21
C VAL A 430 16.67 -30.84 -11.08
N VAL A 431 17.96 -31.19 -11.10
CA VAL A 431 18.50 -32.29 -11.89
C VAL A 431 18.97 -33.44 -11.00
N THR A 432 19.32 -34.58 -11.64
CA THR A 432 19.83 -35.76 -10.92
C THR A 432 21.03 -35.36 -10.05
N ILE A 433 21.03 -35.77 -8.79
CA ILE A 433 22.09 -35.46 -7.83
C ILE A 433 23.43 -36.05 -8.27
N GLY A 434 24.44 -35.18 -8.28
CA GLY A 434 25.85 -35.53 -8.48
C GLY A 434 26.62 -35.60 -7.16
N ASP A 435 27.87 -36.05 -7.24
CA ASP A 435 28.84 -36.00 -6.15
C ASP A 435 28.40 -36.64 -4.82
N LEU A 436 27.52 -37.65 -4.88
CA LEU A 436 27.16 -38.45 -3.71
C LEU A 436 28.41 -39.20 -3.20
N ALA A 437 28.89 -38.78 -2.04
CA ALA A 437 30.03 -39.34 -1.35
C ALA A 437 29.60 -39.98 -0.02
N LEU A 438 30.33 -41.02 0.37
CA LEU A 438 30.16 -41.71 1.64
C LEU A 438 31.47 -41.66 2.41
N ALA A 439 31.40 -41.26 3.67
CA ALA A 439 32.51 -41.33 4.61
C ALA A 439 32.10 -42.17 5.82
N LYS A 440 33.00 -43.05 6.28
CA LYS A 440 32.76 -43.85 7.48
C LYS A 440 33.54 -43.29 8.66
N SER A 441 32.82 -42.96 9.73
CA SER A 441 33.37 -42.61 11.04
C SER A 441 32.71 -43.50 12.11
N ALA A 442 32.11 -42.91 13.16
CA ALA A 442 31.20 -43.60 14.07
C ALA A 442 29.88 -44.02 13.39
N PHE A 443 29.48 -43.29 12.35
CA PHE A 443 28.31 -43.55 11.50
C PHE A 443 28.71 -43.42 10.03
N THR A 444 27.80 -43.74 9.10
CA THR A 444 28.03 -43.52 7.67
C THR A 444 27.49 -42.14 7.30
N GLU A 445 28.39 -41.19 7.06
CA GLU A 445 28.04 -39.83 6.61
C GLU A 445 27.86 -39.83 5.09
N LEU A 446 26.73 -39.31 4.64
CA LEU A 446 26.42 -39.07 3.24
C LEU A 446 26.50 -37.57 2.97
N SER A 447 27.14 -37.19 1.87
CA SER A 447 27.14 -35.82 1.36
C SER A 447 26.92 -35.81 -0.14
N TRP A 448 26.30 -34.77 -0.68
CA TRP A 448 26.06 -34.64 -2.12
C TRP A 448 26.14 -33.19 -2.61
N GLY A 449 26.21 -33.00 -3.93
CA GLY A 449 26.29 -31.68 -4.55
C GLY A 449 25.03 -30.84 -4.31
N ASP A 450 25.22 -29.57 -3.94
CA ASP A 450 24.14 -28.61 -3.76
C ASP A 450 23.70 -28.01 -5.10
N GLN A 451 22.39 -27.89 -5.29
CA GLN A 451 21.78 -27.25 -6.47
C GLN A 451 21.18 -25.88 -6.17
N GLY A 452 21.31 -25.36 -4.94
CA GLY A 452 20.67 -24.12 -4.51
C GLY A 452 21.06 -22.89 -5.34
N GLY A 453 22.32 -22.81 -5.78
CA GLY A 453 22.78 -21.70 -6.62
C GLY A 453 22.28 -21.72 -8.07
N ALA A 454 21.69 -22.84 -8.53
CA ALA A 454 21.21 -23.00 -9.90
C ALA A 454 19.68 -23.18 -10.00
N ALA A 455 19.05 -23.75 -8.97
CA ALA A 455 17.62 -24.09 -8.95
C ALA A 455 16.83 -23.40 -7.83
N GLY A 456 17.48 -22.53 -7.05
CA GLY A 456 16.89 -21.79 -5.95
C GLY A 456 17.08 -22.43 -4.57
N PRO A 457 16.97 -21.65 -3.49
CA PRO A 457 17.24 -22.09 -2.13
C PRO A 457 16.19 -23.06 -1.57
N ASP A 458 14.97 -23.10 -2.08
CA ASP A 458 13.91 -23.98 -1.55
C ASP A 458 13.94 -25.35 -2.22
N ARG A 459 14.96 -26.12 -1.87
CA ARG A 459 15.11 -27.52 -2.24
C ARG A 459 15.06 -28.45 -1.05
N THR A 460 14.47 -29.63 -1.25
CA THR A 460 14.46 -30.72 -0.29
C THR A 460 15.03 -31.98 -0.91
N HIS A 461 15.65 -32.81 -0.08
CA HIS A 461 16.27 -34.05 -0.48
C HIS A 461 15.59 -35.24 0.20
N ALA A 462 15.50 -36.35 -0.52
CA ALA A 462 15.11 -37.65 0.01
C ALA A 462 16.31 -38.60 -0.12
N VAL A 463 16.75 -39.14 1.01
CA VAL A 463 17.71 -40.24 1.07
C VAL A 463 16.93 -41.53 0.97
N LEU A 464 17.19 -42.28 -0.09
CA LEU A 464 16.57 -43.55 -0.38
C LEU A 464 17.63 -44.65 -0.33
N GLY A 465 17.23 -45.88 -0.08
CA GLY A 465 18.18 -46.96 -0.02
C GLY A 465 17.57 -48.28 0.41
N GLY A 466 18.45 -49.24 0.67
CA GLY A 466 18.10 -50.59 1.07
C GLY A 466 19.34 -51.44 1.33
N SER A 467 19.14 -52.72 1.62
CA SER A 467 20.25 -53.66 1.79
C SER A 467 20.77 -54.16 0.45
N LEU A 468 22.06 -54.50 0.37
CA LEU A 468 22.64 -55.17 -0.81
C LEU A 468 22.04 -56.57 -1.03
N LEU A 469 21.57 -57.24 0.03
CA LEU A 469 20.83 -58.48 -0.07
C LEU A 469 19.53 -58.32 -0.87
N ASP A 470 18.73 -57.30 -0.54
CA ASP A 470 17.48 -57.00 -1.24
C ASP A 470 17.76 -56.56 -2.68
N LEU A 471 18.80 -55.74 -2.88
CA LEU A 471 19.23 -55.31 -4.20
C LEU A 471 19.62 -56.50 -5.10
N ARG A 472 20.31 -57.52 -4.55
CA ARG A 472 20.69 -58.73 -5.29
C ARG A 472 19.50 -59.65 -5.60
N SER A 473 18.52 -59.71 -4.71
CA SER A 473 17.39 -60.66 -4.82
C SER A 473 16.22 -60.11 -5.62
N THR A 474 15.91 -58.82 -5.46
CA THR A 474 14.70 -58.18 -6.02
C THR A 474 15.03 -57.01 -6.96
N GLY A 475 16.30 -56.62 -7.06
CA GLY A 475 16.73 -55.46 -7.84
C GLY A 475 16.44 -54.14 -7.14
N ILE A 476 16.55 -53.03 -7.89
CA ILE A 476 16.44 -51.67 -7.32
C ILE A 476 15.00 -51.25 -6.99
N GLY A 477 13.99 -52.04 -7.38
CA GLY A 477 12.58 -51.75 -7.12
C GLY A 477 12.18 -51.87 -5.65
N ALA A 478 12.99 -52.53 -4.81
CA ALA A 478 12.79 -52.60 -3.36
C ALA A 478 13.40 -51.41 -2.59
N THR A 479 13.80 -50.34 -3.29
CA THR A 479 14.29 -49.11 -2.66
C THR A 479 13.22 -48.50 -1.77
N ALA A 480 13.59 -48.13 -0.54
CA ALA A 480 12.69 -47.50 0.43
C ALA A 480 13.25 -46.15 0.89
N CYS A 481 12.41 -45.35 1.54
CA CYS A 481 12.86 -44.15 2.22
C CYS A 481 13.80 -44.51 3.38
N VAL A 482 14.95 -43.84 3.44
CA VAL A 482 15.86 -43.86 4.58
C VAL A 482 15.64 -42.63 5.43
N ASP A 483 15.59 -41.45 4.81
CA ASP A 483 15.29 -40.17 5.45
C ASP A 483 14.83 -39.12 4.44
N GLY A 484 14.15 -38.07 4.91
CA GLY A 484 13.66 -36.97 4.10
C GLY A 484 12.17 -36.67 4.34
N PRO A 485 11.68 -35.51 3.88
CA PRO A 485 12.42 -34.45 3.19
C PRO A 485 13.39 -33.69 4.12
N VAL A 486 14.65 -33.50 3.68
CA VAL A 486 15.67 -32.73 4.40
C VAL A 486 16.19 -31.57 3.55
N ALA A 487 16.39 -30.40 4.16
CA ALA A 487 16.93 -29.21 3.47
C ALA A 487 18.47 -29.22 3.37
N SER A 488 19.15 -30.09 4.14
CA SER A 488 20.61 -30.22 4.12
C SER A 488 21.09 -30.99 2.89
N THR A 489 22.39 -30.84 2.59
CA THR A 489 23.13 -31.67 1.63
C THR A 489 23.97 -32.77 2.29
N LEU A 490 23.60 -33.10 3.53
CA LEU A 490 24.31 -34.04 4.39
C LEU A 490 23.31 -34.84 5.22
N TYR A 491 23.58 -36.13 5.39
CA TYR A 491 22.80 -37.06 6.22
C TYR A 491 23.70 -38.06 6.93
N ASP A 492 23.50 -38.22 8.24
CA ASP A 492 24.22 -39.17 9.09
C ASP A 492 23.39 -40.44 9.29
N ASP A 493 23.79 -41.53 8.63
CA ASP A 493 23.14 -42.81 8.80
C ASP A 493 23.63 -43.53 10.07
N MET A 494 22.79 -43.47 11.11
CA MET A 494 23.03 -44.06 12.42
C MET A 494 22.66 -45.55 12.51
N ARG A 495 22.25 -46.19 11.41
CA ARG A 495 21.96 -47.63 11.42
C ARG A 495 23.21 -48.44 11.79
N PRO A 496 23.05 -49.58 12.49
CA PRO A 496 24.16 -50.46 12.81
C PRO A 496 24.89 -50.96 11.56
N ASP A 497 26.16 -51.32 11.72
CA ASP A 497 26.91 -51.94 10.64
C ASP A 497 26.23 -53.24 10.17
N PRO A 498 26.11 -53.46 8.85
CA PRO A 498 25.52 -54.67 8.30
C PRO A 498 26.39 -55.89 8.62
N LEU A 499 25.79 -57.08 8.52
CA LEU A 499 26.51 -58.34 8.73
C LEU A 499 27.73 -58.48 7.79
N PRO A 500 28.78 -59.21 8.17
CA PRO A 500 29.93 -59.45 7.30
C PRO A 500 29.52 -59.97 5.91
N GLY A 501 29.90 -59.25 4.85
CA GLY A 501 29.55 -59.57 3.46
C GLY A 501 28.28 -58.87 2.93
N GLU A 502 27.58 -58.14 3.79
CA GLU A 502 26.44 -57.28 3.43
C GLU A 502 26.82 -55.79 3.43
N GLY A 503 25.91 -54.97 2.92
CA GLY A 503 26.08 -53.52 2.82
C GLY A 503 24.74 -52.81 2.67
N TYR A 504 24.75 -51.50 2.81
CA TYR A 504 23.66 -50.64 2.37
C TYR A 504 24.02 -49.99 1.04
N PHE A 505 23.03 -49.75 0.21
CA PHE A 505 23.14 -48.82 -0.90
C PHE A 505 22.28 -47.59 -0.63
N TYR A 506 22.67 -46.48 -1.23
CA TYR A 506 22.00 -45.20 -1.08
C TYR A 506 21.79 -44.56 -2.43
N LEU A 507 20.68 -43.86 -2.55
CA LEU A 507 20.30 -42.99 -3.64
C LEU A 507 19.81 -41.69 -2.99
N VAL A 508 20.07 -40.56 -3.64
CA VAL A 508 19.56 -39.27 -3.18
C VAL A 508 18.79 -38.64 -4.32
N ARG A 509 17.61 -38.11 -3.98
CA ARG A 509 16.76 -37.36 -4.89
C ARG A 509 16.56 -35.96 -4.35
N VAL A 510 16.47 -34.98 -5.24
CA VAL A 510 16.13 -33.60 -4.89
C VAL A 510 14.79 -33.21 -5.51
N ALA A 511 14.06 -32.34 -4.82
CA ALA A 511 12.82 -31.73 -5.28
C ALA A 511 12.76 -30.26 -4.88
N ASN A 512 12.10 -29.44 -5.69
CA ASN A 512 11.71 -28.05 -5.41
C ASN A 512 10.33 -27.76 -6.00
N GLY A 513 9.89 -26.50 -5.99
CA GLY A 513 8.60 -26.06 -6.59
C GLY A 513 8.46 -26.41 -8.07
N CYS A 514 9.57 -26.59 -8.79
CA CYS A 514 9.60 -26.91 -10.21
C CYS A 514 9.59 -28.40 -10.54
N GLY A 515 9.63 -29.27 -9.52
CA GLY A 515 9.46 -30.70 -9.69
C GLY A 515 10.49 -31.52 -8.92
N THR A 516 10.64 -32.77 -9.34
CA THR A 516 11.50 -33.75 -8.67
C THR A 516 12.47 -34.36 -9.67
N ALA A 517 13.75 -34.39 -9.32
CA ALA A 517 14.79 -34.98 -10.15
C ALA A 517 14.65 -36.51 -10.24
N THR A 518 15.12 -37.09 -11.35
CA THR A 518 15.23 -38.56 -11.46
C THR A 518 16.37 -39.09 -10.58
N LEU A 519 16.33 -40.37 -10.23
CA LEU A 519 17.44 -41.03 -9.53
C LEU A 519 18.66 -41.34 -10.43
N GLY A 520 18.58 -41.01 -11.72
CA GLY A 520 19.60 -41.27 -12.73
C GLY A 520 19.28 -42.44 -13.66
N THR A 521 20.06 -42.60 -14.72
CA THR A 521 19.80 -43.59 -15.78
C THR A 521 19.78 -45.02 -15.23
N GLY A 522 18.79 -45.82 -15.67
CA GLY A 522 18.63 -47.22 -15.28
C GLY A 522 17.99 -47.45 -13.91
N ARG A 523 17.55 -46.39 -13.22
CA ARG A 523 17.00 -46.47 -11.86
C ARG A 523 15.50 -46.18 -11.77
N GLY A 524 14.79 -46.09 -12.90
CA GLY A 524 13.37 -45.72 -12.94
C GLY A 524 12.43 -46.60 -12.11
N ALA A 525 12.81 -47.85 -11.83
CA ALA A 525 12.05 -48.73 -10.94
C ALA A 525 12.05 -48.28 -9.46
N ALA A 526 12.96 -47.38 -9.07
CA ALA A 526 13.04 -46.80 -7.72
C ALA A 526 12.40 -45.41 -7.63
N ASP A 527 11.98 -44.80 -8.75
CA ASP A 527 11.41 -43.44 -8.72
C ASP A 527 10.07 -43.38 -7.95
N SER A 528 9.39 -44.52 -7.78
CA SER A 528 8.16 -44.65 -6.97
C SER A 528 8.41 -44.64 -5.46
N ALA A 529 9.65 -44.73 -4.99
CA ALA A 529 9.94 -44.63 -3.56
C ALA A 529 9.73 -43.19 -3.09
N VAL A 530 9.02 -43.01 -1.98
CA VAL A 530 8.66 -41.69 -1.42
C VAL A 530 9.05 -41.64 0.05
N CYS A 531 9.55 -40.50 0.48
CA CYS A 531 9.72 -40.19 1.90
C CYS A 531 8.51 -39.35 2.36
N PRO A 532 7.79 -39.80 3.41
CA PRO A 532 6.56 -39.15 3.88
C PRO A 532 6.79 -37.82 4.59
#